data_AF-A0A1R3WGG2-F1
#
_entry.id   AF-A0A1R3WGG2-F1
#
_cell.length_a   1.000
_cell.length_b   1.000
_cell.length_c   1.000
_cell.angle_alpha   90.00
_cell.angle_beta   90.00
_cell.angle_gamma   90.00
#
_symmetry.space_group_name_H-M   'P 1'
#
loop_
_entity.id
_entity.type
_entity.pdbx_description
1 polymer ?
#
loop_
_entity_poly.entity_id
_entity_poly.type
_entity_poly.pdbx_seq_one_letter_code
_entity_poly.pdbx_strand_id
1 'polypeptide(L)'
;MLRLSGDNLDVTHWRMLASGLPKQGIKKAFPTLAAAERRVATVVWPDGPCCPRCQSEDSWYIKSRNLRQCKGMYDGKKCKKQFSLRSVSPLRRSRIPLHKLFYGASTLIWTLAKEERSTQRTIDYLQQQMDCSYVPARNQRLSMFADLKMDRGGFWGSLICINEMTPASYADEWYRDFIDEQDPSLLLDFD
;
A
#
# COMPACT_ATOMS: atom_id res chain seq x y z
N MET A 1 3.96 18.64 12.86
CA MET A 1 2.98 17.55 13.12
C MET A 1 2.00 17.61 11.96
N LEU A 2 1.75 16.53 11.22
CA LEU A 2 0.79 16.58 10.09
C LEU A 2 -0.60 16.75 10.71
N ARG A 3 -0.96 18.00 10.96
CA ARG A 3 -2.29 18.39 11.38
C ARG A 3 -3.15 18.23 10.14
N LEU A 4 -3.85 17.08 10.04
CA LEU A 4 -4.92 16.89 9.05
C LEU A 4 -6.05 17.94 9.19
N SER A 5 -5.94 18.86 10.16
CA SER A 5 -6.88 19.94 10.43
C SER A 5 -6.64 21.22 9.59
N GLY A 6 -5.68 21.25 8.65
CA GLY A 6 -5.37 22.45 7.85
C GLY A 6 -5.56 22.33 6.34
N ASP A 7 -5.53 21.12 5.78
CA ASP A 7 -5.82 20.88 4.36
C ASP A 7 -7.35 20.77 4.19
N ASN A 8 -7.91 21.37 3.13
CA ASN A 8 -9.27 21.07 2.70
C ASN A 8 -9.30 19.57 2.30
N LEU A 9 -9.80 18.72 3.20
CA LEU A 9 -9.87 17.29 2.99
C LEU A 9 -10.90 17.03 1.90
N ASP A 10 -10.45 16.59 0.73
CA ASP A 10 -11.35 16.10 -0.31
C ASP A 10 -11.94 14.76 0.12
N VAL A 11 -13.02 14.82 0.89
CA VAL A 11 -13.72 13.63 1.40
C VAL A 11 -14.19 12.75 0.24
N THR A 12 -14.59 13.35 -0.88
CA THR A 12 -15.02 12.64 -2.09
C THR A 12 -13.90 11.75 -2.62
N HIS A 13 -12.68 12.28 -2.69
CA HIS A 13 -11.49 11.50 -3.07
C HIS A 13 -11.28 10.30 -2.12
N TRP A 14 -11.35 10.50 -0.81
CA TRP A 14 -11.14 9.41 0.15
C TRP A 14 -12.25 8.36 0.11
N ARG A 15 -13.51 8.77 -0.09
CA ARG A 15 -14.64 7.85 -0.29
C ARG A 15 -14.50 7.04 -1.58
N MET A 16 -14.04 7.69 -2.66
CA MET A 16 -13.70 7.01 -3.91
C MET A 16 -12.62 5.95 -3.68
N LEU A 17 -11.51 6.29 -3.01
CA LEU A 17 -10.47 5.30 -2.68
C LEU A 17 -10.99 4.16 -1.81
N ALA A 18 -11.81 4.48 -0.81
CA ALA A 18 -12.40 3.49 0.09
C ALA A 18 -13.29 2.49 -0.67
N SER A 19 -14.06 2.96 -1.67
CA SER A 19 -14.86 2.09 -2.53
C SER A 19 -14.02 1.15 -3.41
N GLY A 20 -12.77 1.52 -3.68
CA GLY A 20 -11.83 0.68 -4.40
C GLY A 20 -11.25 -0.47 -3.57
N LEU A 21 -11.31 -0.41 -2.24
CA LEU A 21 -10.76 -1.45 -1.36
C LEU A 21 -11.47 -2.79 -1.55
N PRO A 22 -10.81 -3.93 -1.28
CA PRO A 22 -11.44 -5.25 -1.38
C PRO A 22 -12.64 -5.35 -0.44
N LYS A 23 -13.80 -5.80 -0.94
CA LYS A 23 -15.05 -5.88 -0.18
C LYS A 23 -14.93 -6.80 1.04
N GLN A 24 -14.14 -7.87 0.91
CA GLN A 24 -13.82 -8.79 2.00
C GLN A 24 -12.78 -8.24 3.00
N GLY A 25 -12.28 -7.03 2.79
CA GLY A 25 -11.20 -6.41 3.55
C GLY A 25 -9.80 -6.86 3.10
N ILE A 26 -8.81 -6.01 3.37
CA ILE A 26 -7.40 -6.26 2.98
C ILE A 26 -6.87 -7.55 3.63
N LYS A 27 -7.31 -7.90 4.86
CA LYS A 27 -6.81 -9.07 5.60
C LYS A 27 -7.15 -10.37 4.89
N LYS A 28 -8.37 -10.45 4.36
CA LYS A 28 -8.82 -11.62 3.60
C LYS A 28 -8.27 -11.60 2.17
N ALA A 29 -8.13 -10.42 1.55
CA ALA A 29 -7.59 -10.30 0.19
C ALA A 29 -6.08 -10.59 0.09
N PHE A 30 -5.30 -10.18 1.09
CA PHE A 30 -3.84 -10.29 1.09
C PHE A 30 -3.30 -10.82 2.43
N PRO A 31 -3.64 -12.07 2.82
CA PRO A 31 -3.37 -12.59 4.16
C PRO A 31 -1.88 -12.81 4.46
N THR A 32 -1.05 -12.94 3.42
CA THR A 32 0.37 -13.31 3.58
C THR A 32 1.31 -12.37 2.85
N LEU A 33 2.59 -12.38 3.26
CA LEU A 33 3.65 -11.68 2.54
C LEU A 33 3.71 -12.10 1.06
N ALA A 34 3.60 -13.39 0.76
CA ALA A 34 3.65 -13.90 -0.61
C ALA A 34 2.46 -13.40 -1.46
N ALA A 35 1.25 -13.32 -0.88
CA ALA A 35 0.10 -12.75 -1.58
C ALA A 35 0.32 -11.28 -1.94
N ALA A 36 0.82 -10.49 -0.99
CA ALA A 36 1.16 -9.09 -1.23
C ALA A 36 2.30 -8.90 -2.24
N GLU A 37 3.35 -9.74 -2.18
CA GLU A 37 4.45 -9.73 -3.17
C GLU A 37 3.95 -10.02 -4.59
N ARG A 38 3.03 -10.97 -4.76
CA ARG A 38 2.39 -11.23 -6.05
C ARG A 38 1.60 -10.01 -6.55
N ARG A 39 0.84 -9.35 -5.68
CA ARG A 39 0.10 -8.14 -6.06
C ARG A 39 1.05 -7.01 -6.48
N VAL A 40 2.11 -6.75 -5.71
CA VAL A 40 3.12 -5.75 -6.10
C VAL A 40 3.75 -6.12 -7.45
N ALA A 41 4.02 -7.41 -7.69
CA ALA A 41 4.56 -7.86 -8.98
C ALA A 41 3.62 -7.53 -10.14
N THR A 42 2.31 -7.77 -10.01
CA THR A 42 1.35 -7.46 -11.09
C THR A 42 1.27 -5.96 -11.44
N VAL A 43 1.60 -5.08 -10.48
CA VAL A 43 1.53 -3.63 -10.66
C VAL A 43 2.87 -3.07 -11.17
N VAL A 44 3.98 -3.52 -10.58
CA VAL A 44 5.32 -3.03 -10.91
C VAL A 44 5.87 -3.67 -12.18
N TRP A 45 5.45 -4.89 -12.47
CA TRP A 45 5.92 -5.74 -13.56
C TRP A 45 4.74 -6.42 -14.27
N PRO A 46 3.85 -5.64 -14.93
CA PRO A 46 2.70 -6.20 -15.64
C PRO A 46 3.12 -7.22 -16.70
N ASP A 47 4.20 -6.94 -17.42
CA ASP A 47 4.77 -7.80 -18.47
C ASP A 47 5.92 -8.67 -17.95
N GLY A 48 6.14 -8.68 -16.65
CA GLY A 48 7.21 -9.43 -16.01
C GLY A 48 8.44 -8.61 -15.62
N PRO A 49 9.42 -9.26 -14.98
CA PRO A 49 10.48 -8.58 -14.24
C PRO A 49 11.52 -7.92 -15.14
N CYS A 50 11.54 -6.58 -15.13
CA CYS A 50 12.47 -5.80 -15.92
C CYS A 50 13.60 -5.21 -15.06
N CYS A 51 14.85 -5.31 -15.53
CA CYS A 51 16.02 -4.78 -14.84
C CYS A 51 15.99 -3.23 -14.81
N PRO A 52 16.06 -2.57 -13.64
CA PRO A 52 16.00 -1.11 -13.56
C PRO A 52 17.25 -0.39 -14.09
N ARG A 53 18.31 -1.13 -14.44
CA ARG A 53 19.54 -0.57 -14.99
C ARG A 53 19.58 -0.62 -16.51
N CYS A 54 19.26 -1.77 -17.09
CA CYS A 54 19.44 -2.03 -18.53
C CYS A 54 18.18 -2.48 -19.25
N GLN A 55 17.04 -2.47 -18.55
CA GLN A 55 15.71 -2.80 -19.07
C GLN A 55 15.56 -4.21 -19.66
N SER A 56 16.55 -5.09 -19.45
CA SER A 56 16.44 -6.49 -19.85
C SER A 56 15.45 -7.23 -18.95
N GLU A 57 14.58 -8.02 -19.56
CA GLU A 57 13.68 -8.97 -18.90
C GLU A 57 14.40 -10.26 -18.49
N ASP A 58 15.61 -10.48 -19.04
CA ASP A 58 16.38 -11.69 -18.78
C ASP A 58 17.07 -11.64 -17.42
N SER A 59 16.58 -12.44 -16.48
CA SER A 59 17.08 -12.52 -15.12
C SER A 59 16.85 -13.91 -14.50
N TRP A 60 17.71 -14.33 -13.57
CA TRP A 60 17.45 -15.48 -12.71
C TRP A 60 17.11 -15.05 -11.28
N TYR A 61 16.29 -15.86 -10.61
CA TYR A 61 15.89 -15.63 -9.22
C TYR A 61 16.87 -16.30 -8.25
N ILE A 62 17.39 -15.52 -7.32
CA ILE A 62 18.28 -15.94 -6.25
C ILE A 62 17.43 -16.16 -5.00
N LYS A 63 16.97 -17.40 -4.81
CA LYS A 63 16.05 -17.79 -3.72
C LYS A 63 16.56 -17.36 -2.34
N SER A 64 17.85 -17.56 -2.06
CA SER A 64 18.47 -17.27 -0.75
C SER A 64 18.43 -15.81 -0.34
N ARG A 65 18.23 -14.88 -1.29
CA ARG A 65 18.23 -13.43 -1.04
C ARG A 65 16.92 -12.75 -1.42
N ASN A 66 15.96 -13.49 -1.99
CA ASN A 66 14.75 -12.93 -2.60
C ASN A 66 15.07 -11.79 -3.59
N LEU A 67 16.08 -12.01 -4.44
CA LEU A 67 16.54 -11.05 -5.45
C LEU A 67 16.54 -11.68 -6.84
N ARG A 68 16.41 -10.87 -7.87
CA ARG A 68 16.71 -11.21 -9.25
C ARG A 68 18.08 -10.68 -9.62
N GLN A 69 18.83 -11.41 -10.43
CA GLN A 69 20.08 -10.93 -11.02
C GLN A 69 19.95 -10.87 -12.54
N CYS A 70 20.19 -9.69 -13.08
CA CYS A 70 20.11 -9.41 -14.51
C CYS A 70 21.20 -10.14 -15.31
N LYS A 71 20.79 -10.74 -16.44
CA LYS A 71 21.65 -11.40 -17.43
C LYS A 71 21.96 -10.53 -18.65
N GLY A 72 21.23 -9.43 -18.83
CA GLY A 72 21.39 -8.48 -19.93
C GLY A 72 22.76 -7.81 -19.99
N MET A 73 22.97 -7.01 -21.02
CA MET A 73 24.17 -6.20 -21.22
C MET A 73 23.91 -4.75 -20.77
N TYR A 74 24.94 -4.10 -20.24
CA TYR A 74 24.91 -2.68 -19.91
C TYR A 74 26.33 -2.15 -20.06
N ASP A 75 26.53 -1.12 -20.89
CA ASP A 75 27.85 -0.51 -21.10
C ASP A 75 28.93 -1.53 -21.52
N GLY A 76 28.64 -2.27 -22.59
CA GLY A 76 29.55 -3.26 -23.19
C GLY A 76 29.84 -4.52 -22.36
N LYS A 77 29.28 -4.66 -21.16
CA LYS A 77 29.53 -5.78 -20.22
C LYS A 77 28.25 -6.39 -19.66
N LYS A 78 28.36 -7.57 -19.06
CA LYS A 78 27.24 -8.23 -18.36
C LYS A 78 26.75 -7.33 -17.22
N CYS A 79 25.45 -7.03 -17.20
CA CYS A 79 24.84 -6.08 -16.28
C CYS A 79 24.98 -6.52 -14.81
N LYS A 80 24.66 -7.79 -14.51
CA LYS A 80 24.74 -8.42 -13.18
C LYS A 80 24.03 -7.66 -12.05
N LYS A 81 23.20 -6.66 -12.37
CA LYS A 81 22.45 -5.87 -11.39
C LYS A 81 21.51 -6.79 -10.62
N GLN A 82 21.60 -6.74 -9.30
CA GLN A 82 20.63 -7.38 -8.42
C GLN A 82 19.52 -6.40 -8.07
N PHE A 83 18.28 -6.86 -8.15
CA PHE A 83 17.08 -6.07 -7.90
C PHE A 83 15.96 -6.96 -7.35
N SER A 84 15.04 -6.36 -6.61
CA SER A 84 13.81 -6.98 -6.10
C SER A 84 12.61 -6.08 -6.39
N LEU A 85 11.41 -6.63 -6.21
CA LEU A 85 10.13 -5.91 -6.24
C LEU A 85 10.18 -4.59 -5.47
N ARG A 86 10.77 -4.61 -4.26
CA ARG A 86 10.90 -3.41 -3.43
C ARG A 86 11.90 -2.42 -3.98
N SER A 87 13.00 -2.89 -4.57
CA SER A 87 14.06 -1.99 -5.05
C SER A 87 13.65 -1.14 -6.25
N VAL A 88 12.63 -1.58 -6.99
CA VAL A 88 12.08 -0.92 -8.18
C VAL A 88 10.74 -0.23 -7.91
N SER A 89 10.31 -0.17 -6.65
CA SER A 89 9.09 0.52 -6.22
C SER A 89 9.40 1.57 -5.15
N PRO A 90 8.45 2.47 -4.83
CA PRO A 90 8.57 3.40 -3.70
C PRO A 90 8.84 2.71 -2.34
N LEU A 91 8.67 1.38 -2.26
CA LEU A 91 8.82 0.58 -1.05
C LEU A 91 10.28 0.26 -0.67
N ARG A 92 11.26 0.71 -1.45
CA ARG A 92 12.70 0.38 -1.30
C ARG A 92 13.26 0.55 0.12
N ARG A 93 12.76 1.52 0.87
CA ARG A 93 13.27 1.86 2.22
C ARG A 93 12.53 1.15 3.36
N SER A 94 11.40 0.52 3.09
CA SER A 94 10.61 -0.13 4.13
C SER A 94 11.10 -1.55 4.39
N ARG A 95 11.36 -1.86 5.67
CA ARG A 95 11.59 -3.24 6.16
C ARG A 95 10.31 -3.92 6.63
N ILE A 96 9.20 -3.19 6.72
CA ILE A 96 7.91 -3.72 7.17
C ILE A 96 7.37 -4.69 6.09
N PRO A 97 6.87 -5.87 6.47
CA PRO A 97 6.24 -6.82 5.54
C PRO A 97 5.15 -6.18 4.68
N LEU A 98 5.06 -6.54 3.39
CA LEU A 98 4.18 -5.85 2.43
C LEU A 98 2.71 -5.91 2.82
N HIS A 99 2.22 -7.08 3.25
CA HIS A 99 0.83 -7.25 3.68
C HIS A 99 0.48 -6.33 4.86
N LYS A 100 1.43 -6.07 5.78
CA LYS A 100 1.26 -5.10 6.88
C LYS A 100 1.19 -3.66 6.37
N LEU A 101 1.99 -3.31 5.36
CA LEU A 101 1.91 -1.99 4.73
C LEU A 101 0.58 -1.80 3.98
N PHE A 102 0.02 -2.85 3.38
CA PHE A 102 -1.30 -2.78 2.73
C PHE A 102 -2.39 -2.43 3.76
N TYR A 103 -2.34 -3.04 4.95
CA TYR A 103 -3.23 -2.65 6.06
C TYR A 103 -3.02 -1.19 6.46
N GLY A 104 -1.77 -0.74 6.53
CA GLY A 104 -1.49 0.64 6.91
C GLY A 104 -2.05 1.65 5.91
N ALA A 105 -1.89 1.39 4.61
CA ALA A 105 -2.45 2.22 3.55
C ALA A 105 -3.99 2.21 3.57
N SER A 106 -4.62 1.04 3.72
CA SER A 106 -6.09 0.98 3.82
C SER A 106 -6.60 1.73 5.05
N THR A 107 -5.91 1.59 6.19
CA THR A 107 -6.21 2.35 7.44
C THR A 107 -6.35 3.84 7.17
N LEU A 108 -5.38 4.41 6.47
CA LEU A 108 -5.44 5.82 6.13
C LEU A 108 -6.63 6.15 5.24
N ILE A 109 -6.93 5.32 4.24
CA ILE A 109 -8.05 5.54 3.34
C ILE A 109 -9.38 5.61 4.09
N TRP A 110 -9.72 4.60 4.89
CA TRP A 110 -11.04 4.56 5.52
C TRP A 110 -11.16 5.53 6.72
N THR A 111 -10.10 5.78 7.48
CA THR A 111 -10.09 6.84 8.51
C THR A 111 -10.40 8.20 7.90
N LEU A 112 -9.81 8.51 6.73
CA LEU A 112 -10.04 9.79 6.05
C LEU A 112 -11.39 9.84 5.33
N ALA A 113 -11.91 8.71 4.84
CA ALA A 113 -13.25 8.61 4.26
C ALA A 113 -14.37 8.83 5.29
N LYS A 114 -14.13 8.43 6.55
CA LYS A 114 -14.98 8.72 7.72
C LYS A 114 -14.83 10.15 8.28
N GLU A 115 -13.94 10.95 7.69
CA GLU A 115 -13.61 12.29 8.17
C GLU A 115 -13.03 12.30 9.60
N GLU A 116 -12.56 11.15 10.10
CA GLU A 116 -11.94 11.02 11.40
C GLU A 116 -10.51 11.57 11.39
N ARG A 117 -10.23 12.53 12.28
CA ARG A 117 -8.96 13.29 12.26
C ARG A 117 -7.99 12.91 13.37
N SER A 118 -8.27 11.84 14.13
CA SER A 118 -7.45 11.46 15.28
C SER A 118 -6.10 10.90 14.84
N THR A 119 -5.13 11.81 14.69
CA THR A 119 -3.78 11.50 14.23
C THR A 119 -3.09 10.51 15.16
N GLN A 120 -3.29 10.63 16.47
CA GLN A 120 -2.69 9.74 17.46
C GLN A 120 -3.24 8.31 17.31
N ARG A 121 -4.57 8.14 17.23
CA ARG A 121 -5.22 6.82 17.08
C ARG A 121 -4.73 6.08 15.84
N THR A 122 -4.62 6.76 14.70
CA THR A 122 -4.12 6.14 13.48
C THR A 122 -2.65 5.72 13.61
N ILE A 123 -1.79 6.49 14.30
CA ILE A 123 -0.38 6.10 14.49
C ILE A 123 -0.28 4.90 15.44
N ASP A 124 -1.05 4.87 16.53
CA ASP A 124 -1.03 3.77 17.48
C ASP A 124 -1.53 2.47 16.83
N TYR A 125 -2.61 2.55 16.06
CA TYR A 125 -3.09 1.43 15.26
C TYR A 125 -2.03 0.96 14.25
N LEU A 126 -1.37 1.89 13.56
CA LEU A 126 -0.28 1.58 12.63
C LEU A 126 0.91 0.89 13.32
N GLN A 127 1.30 1.32 14.53
CA GLN A 127 2.36 0.67 15.31
C GLN A 127 2.01 -0.78 15.60
N GLN A 128 0.78 -1.04 16.05
CA GLN A 128 0.29 -2.38 16.35
C GLN A 128 0.23 -3.26 15.08
N GLN A 129 -0.41 -2.79 14.01
CA GLN A 129 -0.59 -3.60 12.80
C GLN A 129 0.73 -3.84 12.05
N MET A 130 1.62 -2.84 12.00
CA MET A 130 2.92 -2.97 11.34
C MET A 130 3.99 -3.62 12.22
N ASP A 131 3.71 -3.79 13.51
CA ASP A 131 4.66 -4.31 14.51
C ASP A 131 5.98 -3.52 14.46
N CYS A 132 5.87 -2.21 14.66
CA CYS A 132 7.01 -1.32 14.59
C CYS A 132 6.87 -0.16 15.56
N SER A 133 8.00 0.45 15.93
CA SER A 133 8.01 1.62 16.79
C SER A 133 7.40 2.86 16.11
N TYR A 134 7.12 3.89 16.91
CA TYR A 134 6.51 5.14 16.49
C TYR A 134 7.17 5.79 15.27
N VAL A 135 8.50 5.91 15.23
CA VAL A 135 9.19 6.64 14.15
C VAL A 135 9.00 5.96 12.78
N PRO A 136 9.25 4.63 12.63
CA PRO A 136 8.86 3.89 11.43
C PRO A 136 7.39 4.04 11.06
N ALA A 137 6.47 3.90 12.02
CA ALA A 137 5.03 4.00 11.76
C ALA A 137 4.64 5.38 11.23
N ARG A 138 5.14 6.44 11.87
CA ARG A 138 4.96 7.83 11.46
C ARG A 138 5.53 8.07 10.06
N ASN A 139 6.75 7.64 9.79
CA ASN A 139 7.38 7.85 8.49
C ASN A 139 6.65 7.12 7.37
N GLN A 140 6.18 5.89 7.62
CA GLN A 140 5.33 5.17 6.67
C GLN A 140 4.02 5.89 6.44
N ARG A 141 3.34 6.33 7.50
CA ARG A 141 2.11 7.10 7.39
C ARG A 141 2.28 8.33 6.50
N LEU A 142 3.33 9.12 6.73
CA LEU A 142 3.60 10.33 5.94
C LEU A 142 3.84 9.99 4.47
N SER A 143 4.63 8.95 4.22
CA SER A 143 4.92 8.47 2.85
C SER A 143 3.67 7.95 2.15
N MET A 144 2.83 7.18 2.85
CA MET A 144 1.57 6.65 2.33
C MET A 144 0.59 7.77 2.05
N PHE A 145 0.43 8.70 2.99
CA PHE A 145 -0.48 9.83 2.84
C PHE A 145 -0.13 10.71 1.64
N ALA A 146 1.16 11.02 1.45
CA ALA A 146 1.61 11.82 0.32
C ALA A 146 1.25 11.19 -1.03
N ASP A 147 1.38 9.87 -1.15
CA ASP A 147 1.09 9.12 -2.38
C ASP A 147 -0.42 8.86 -2.56
N LEU A 148 -1.15 8.55 -1.48
CA LEU A 148 -2.61 8.37 -1.48
C LEU A 148 -3.38 9.65 -1.80
N LYS A 149 -2.79 10.84 -1.63
CA LYS A 149 -3.37 12.11 -2.09
C LYS A 149 -3.32 12.28 -3.61
N MET A 150 -2.53 11.49 -4.33
CA MET A 150 -2.47 11.56 -5.78
C MET A 150 -3.74 10.99 -6.41
N ASP A 151 -3.96 11.30 -7.69
CA ASP A 151 -5.07 10.75 -8.45
C ASP A 151 -5.15 9.22 -8.32
N ARG A 152 -6.36 8.72 -8.07
CA ARG A 152 -6.66 7.31 -7.80
C ARG A 152 -5.76 6.65 -6.73
N GLY A 153 -5.18 7.45 -5.83
CA GLY A 153 -4.38 7.00 -4.70
C GLY A 153 -2.92 6.68 -5.02
N GLY A 154 -2.43 7.07 -6.21
CA GLY A 154 -1.04 6.88 -6.59
C GLY A 154 -0.60 5.42 -6.59
N PHE A 155 0.63 5.16 -6.15
CA PHE A 155 1.16 3.81 -6.10
C PHE A 155 0.39 2.92 -5.12
N TRP A 156 0.05 3.40 -3.92
CA TRP A 156 -0.75 2.64 -2.97
C TRP A 156 -2.14 2.31 -3.49
N GLY A 157 -2.84 3.28 -4.08
CA GLY A 157 -4.15 3.05 -4.71
C GLY A 157 -4.08 1.95 -5.77
N SER A 158 -3.08 1.99 -6.66
CA SER A 158 -2.87 0.93 -7.66
C SER A 158 -2.65 -0.46 -7.05
N LEU A 159 -2.12 -0.55 -5.82
CA LEU A 159 -1.89 -1.82 -5.13
C LEU A 159 -3.14 -2.36 -4.44
N ILE A 160 -3.84 -1.53 -3.67
CA ILE A 160 -4.89 -2.00 -2.75
C ILE A 160 -6.31 -1.67 -3.17
N CYS A 161 -6.51 -0.72 -4.09
CA CYS A 161 -7.81 -0.45 -4.67
C CYS A 161 -8.02 -1.39 -5.87
N ILE A 162 -8.59 -2.57 -5.63
CA ILE A 162 -8.79 -3.63 -6.63
C ILE A 162 -10.19 -3.63 -7.24
N ASN A 163 -11.12 -2.89 -6.64
CA ASN A 163 -12.48 -2.70 -7.13
C ASN A 163 -12.61 -1.40 -7.92
N GLU A 164 -13.72 -1.27 -8.63
CA GLU A 164 -14.06 -0.07 -9.36
C GLU A 164 -14.23 1.13 -8.41
N MET A 165 -13.61 2.25 -8.77
CA MET A 165 -13.62 3.52 -8.03
C MET A 165 -14.39 4.55 -8.83
N THR A 166 -15.72 4.51 -8.75
CA THR A 166 -16.61 5.46 -9.43
C THR A 166 -17.46 6.23 -8.42
N PRO A 167 -18.05 7.37 -8.79
CA PRO A 167 -19.01 8.05 -7.91
C PRO A 167 -20.18 7.16 -7.49
N ALA A 168 -20.58 6.20 -8.32
CA ALA A 168 -21.63 5.25 -8.00
C ALA A 168 -21.21 4.23 -6.92
N SER A 169 -19.94 3.82 -6.88
CA SER A 169 -19.48 2.73 -6.00
C SER A 169 -19.51 3.06 -4.51
N TYR A 170 -19.46 4.34 -4.12
CA TYR A 170 -19.64 4.75 -2.71
C TYR A 170 -21.06 5.24 -2.39
N ALA A 171 -21.98 5.25 -3.36
CA ALA A 171 -23.40 5.45 -3.11
C ALA A 171 -24.12 4.13 -2.74
N ASP A 172 -23.48 2.99 -3.00
CA ASP A 172 -23.98 1.65 -2.71
C ASP A 172 -24.10 1.35 -1.20
N GLU A 173 -25.05 0.50 -0.84
CA GLU A 173 -25.29 0.06 0.54
C GLU A 173 -24.09 -0.71 1.13
N TRP A 174 -23.46 -1.59 0.34
CA TRP A 174 -22.28 -2.35 0.77
C TRP A 174 -21.14 -1.46 1.27
N TYR A 175 -20.98 -0.26 0.69
CA TYR A 175 -19.92 0.66 1.05
C TYR A 175 -20.11 1.20 2.47
N ARG A 176 -21.36 1.48 2.86
CA ARG A 176 -21.69 1.98 4.20
C ARG A 176 -21.37 0.92 5.24
N ASP A 177 -21.89 -0.29 5.04
CA ASP A 177 -21.64 -1.43 5.93
C ASP A 177 -20.15 -1.73 6.05
N PHE A 178 -19.44 -1.75 4.92
CA PHE A 178 -18.00 -1.98 4.90
C PHE A 178 -17.23 -0.92 5.70
N ILE A 179 -17.53 0.36 5.49
CA ILE A 179 -16.84 1.45 6.19
C ILE A 179 -17.11 1.38 7.69
N ASP A 180 -18.35 1.10 8.09
CA ASP A 180 -18.73 0.97 9.49
C ASP A 180 -18.08 -0.26 10.16
N GLU A 181 -18.01 -1.41 9.48
CA GLU A 181 -17.32 -2.61 9.96
C GLU A 181 -15.79 -2.43 10.12
N GLN A 182 -15.19 -1.51 9.37
CA GLN A 182 -13.74 -1.27 9.47
C GLN A 182 -13.35 -0.35 10.63
N ASP A 183 -14.29 0.22 11.41
CA ASP A 183 -14.02 1.15 12.53
C ASP A 183 -12.91 0.69 13.49
N PRO A 184 -11.87 1.51 13.82
CA PRO A 184 -10.82 1.04 14.69
C PRO A 184 -11.30 1.02 16.13
N SER A 185 -12.38 1.72 16.50
CA SER A 185 -12.99 1.63 17.83
C SER A 185 -13.63 0.27 18.05
N LEU A 186 -14.17 -0.37 17.01
CA LEU A 186 -14.65 -1.76 17.04
C LEU A 186 -13.51 -2.81 17.01
N LEU A 187 -12.27 -2.39 16.72
CA LEU A 187 -11.06 -3.23 16.71
C LEU A 187 -10.11 -2.91 17.88
N LEU A 188 -10.43 -1.89 18.68
CA LEU A 188 -9.72 -1.47 19.89
C LEU A 188 -10.55 -1.73 21.17
N ASP A 189 -11.69 -2.41 21.06
CA ASP A 189 -12.33 -3.06 22.19
C ASP A 189 -11.40 -4.19 22.67
N PHE A 190 -10.54 -3.84 23.62
CA PHE A 190 -9.82 -4.79 24.46
C PHE A 190 -10.24 -4.50 25.90
N ASP A 191 -10.79 -5.53 26.54
CA ASP A 191 -10.65 -5.75 27.99
C ASP A 191 -9.18 -5.63 28.42
#